data_AF-A0A8B8SMA5-F1
#
_entry.id   AF-A0A8B8SMA5-F1
#
_cell.length_a   1.000
_cell.length_b   1.000
_cell.length_c   1.000
_cell.angle_alpha   90.00
_cell.angle_beta   90.00
_cell.angle_gamma   90.00
#
_symmetry.space_group_name_H-M   'P 1'
#
loop_
_entity.id
_entity.type
_entity.pdbx_description
1 polymer ?
#
loop_
_entity_poly.entity_id
_entity_poly.type
_entity_poly.pdbx_seq_one_letter_code
_entity_poly.pdbx_strand_id
1 'polypeptide(L)'
;MEDEREDVQKKTFTKWINAQFSKFGKQHIENLFSDLQDGRCLLDLLEGLTGQKLPKEKGSTRVHALNNVNKALQVLQKNNVDLVNIGSTDIVDGNHKLTLGLIWNIILHWQVKNVMKNIMAGLQQTNSEKILLSWVRQSTRNYPQVNVINFTTSWSDGLALNALIHSHRPDLFDWNSVVCQQSATQRLEHAFNIAKYQLGIEKLLDPEDVATTYPDKKSILMYITSLFQVLPQQVSIEAIQEVEMLPRPSKVTREEHFQLHHQMHYSQQITVSLAQGYERTPSSPKPRFKSYAYTQAAYVTTSDPTRSPFPSQRLEAPEDKSFGSSLMETEVNLDRYQTALEEVLSWLLSAEDTLQAQGEISNDVEEVKEQFHTHEGYMMDLTSHQGRVGNVLQLGSQLIGTGKLSEDEETEVQEQMNLLNSRWECLRVASMEKQSNLHKVLMNLQNQQLKELDDWLTKTEERTRKMEKEPLGPALEDLKHQVQQHKINTQKWKYWEIGGQTSVGGLKIAGFFYKTSF
;
A
#
# COMPACT_ATOMS: atom_id res chain seq x y z
N MET A 1 15.47 -3.64 2.38
CA MET A 1 14.16 -3.95 2.99
C MET A 1 12.99 -3.89 2.01
N GLU A 2 12.79 -2.83 1.22
CA GLU A 2 11.74 -2.86 0.17
C GLU A 2 12.20 -3.69 -1.04
N ASP A 3 13.40 -3.43 -1.55
CA ASP A 3 14.02 -4.21 -2.64
C ASP A 3 14.17 -5.70 -2.29
N GLU A 4 14.62 -6.03 -1.07
CA GLU A 4 14.72 -7.41 -0.60
C GLU A 4 13.36 -8.13 -0.60
N ARG A 5 12.26 -7.41 -0.30
CA ARG A 5 10.90 -8.00 -0.36
C ARG A 5 10.45 -8.18 -1.80
N GLU A 6 10.81 -7.26 -2.69
CA GLU A 6 10.56 -7.38 -4.13
C GLU A 6 11.26 -8.62 -4.70
N ASP A 7 12.52 -8.86 -4.31
CA ASP A 7 13.31 -10.01 -4.76
C ASP A 7 12.71 -11.34 -4.26
N VAL A 8 12.31 -11.40 -2.99
CA VAL A 8 11.64 -12.59 -2.41
C VAL A 8 10.31 -12.85 -3.12
N GLN A 9 9.50 -11.81 -3.38
CA GLN A 9 8.25 -11.95 -4.13
C GLN A 9 8.50 -12.41 -5.56
N LYS A 10 9.48 -11.81 -6.26
CA LYS A 10 9.88 -12.21 -7.60
C LYS A 10 10.24 -13.69 -7.65
N LYS A 11 11.11 -14.16 -6.74
CA LYS A 11 11.54 -15.56 -6.65
C LYS A 11 10.36 -16.50 -6.38
N THR A 12 9.54 -16.17 -5.39
CA THR A 12 8.36 -16.96 -4.99
C THR A 12 7.32 -17.04 -6.10
N PHE A 13 7.01 -15.92 -6.76
CA PHE A 13 6.02 -15.87 -7.83
C PHE A 13 6.53 -16.58 -9.09
N THR A 14 7.83 -16.47 -9.40
CA THR A 14 8.46 -17.22 -10.51
C THR A 14 8.34 -18.72 -10.28
N LYS A 15 8.69 -19.21 -9.08
CA LYS A 15 8.53 -20.63 -8.69
C LYS A 15 7.08 -21.07 -8.80
N TRP A 16 6.14 -20.23 -8.37
CA TRP A 16 4.72 -20.53 -8.46
C TRP A 16 4.23 -20.65 -9.91
N ILE A 17 4.59 -19.69 -10.79
CA ILE A 17 4.25 -19.76 -12.21
C ILE A 17 4.82 -21.03 -12.83
N ASN A 18 6.09 -21.35 -12.56
CA ASN A 18 6.74 -22.56 -13.08
C ASN A 18 6.09 -23.85 -12.57
N ALA A 19 5.59 -23.86 -11.32
CA ALA A 19 4.80 -24.98 -10.80
C ALA A 19 3.47 -25.14 -11.55
N GLN A 20 2.80 -24.04 -11.91
CA GLN A 20 1.58 -24.09 -12.74
C GLN A 20 1.90 -24.51 -14.18
N PHE A 21 2.95 -23.97 -14.78
CA PHE A 21 3.40 -24.31 -16.12
C PHE A 21 3.78 -25.77 -16.26
N SER A 22 4.43 -26.34 -15.25
CA SER A 22 4.70 -27.78 -15.19
C SER A 22 3.42 -28.60 -15.27
N LYS A 23 2.35 -28.18 -14.57
CA LYS A 23 1.03 -28.84 -14.63
C LYS A 23 0.34 -28.64 -15.97
N PHE A 24 0.53 -27.49 -16.61
CA PHE A 24 -0.09 -27.15 -17.90
C PHE A 24 0.72 -27.62 -19.12
N GLY A 25 1.90 -28.21 -18.92
CA GLY A 25 2.81 -28.61 -20.00
C GLY A 25 3.39 -27.41 -20.78
N LYS A 26 3.67 -26.29 -20.08
CA LYS A 26 4.25 -25.06 -20.64
C LYS A 26 5.72 -24.92 -20.26
N GLN A 27 6.48 -24.18 -21.07
CA GLN A 27 7.88 -23.88 -20.75
C GLN A 27 7.98 -22.94 -19.56
N HIS A 28 9.00 -23.14 -18.73
CA HIS A 28 9.25 -22.33 -17.55
C HIS A 28 9.75 -20.93 -17.93
N ILE A 29 9.42 -19.95 -17.10
CA ILE A 29 10.03 -18.63 -17.15
C ILE A 29 11.30 -18.62 -16.29
N GLU A 30 12.27 -17.81 -16.71
CA GLU A 30 13.52 -17.58 -15.99
C GLU A 30 13.48 -16.27 -15.23
N ASN A 31 13.00 -15.20 -15.86
CA ASN A 31 12.90 -13.87 -15.27
C ASN A 31 11.50 -13.31 -15.43
N LEU A 32 10.79 -13.24 -14.30
CA LEU A 32 9.42 -12.75 -14.20
C LEU A 32 9.17 -11.42 -14.91
N PHE A 33 10.13 -10.48 -14.88
CA PHE A 33 9.90 -9.14 -15.40
C PHE A 33 10.11 -9.03 -16.91
N SER A 34 11.02 -9.81 -17.49
CA SER A 34 11.22 -9.83 -18.95
C SER A 34 10.25 -10.77 -19.64
N ASP A 35 9.99 -11.94 -19.05
CA ASP A 35 9.30 -13.04 -19.72
C ASP A 35 7.78 -12.82 -19.78
N LEU A 36 7.26 -11.86 -19.03
CA LEU A 36 5.85 -11.47 -19.06
C LEU A 36 5.56 -10.26 -19.97
N GLN A 37 6.58 -9.51 -20.42
CA GLN A 37 6.42 -8.26 -21.17
C GLN A 37 5.70 -8.46 -22.51
N ASP A 38 5.89 -9.60 -23.19
CA ASP A 38 5.25 -9.87 -24.47
C ASP A 38 3.78 -10.34 -24.35
N GLY A 39 3.31 -10.52 -23.12
CA GLY A 39 1.97 -10.97 -22.74
C GLY A 39 1.64 -12.43 -23.07
N ARG A 40 2.54 -13.19 -23.72
CA ARG A 40 2.25 -14.57 -24.13
C ARG A 40 2.26 -15.52 -22.95
N CYS A 41 3.28 -15.42 -22.11
CA CYS A 41 3.38 -16.20 -20.87
C CYS A 41 2.20 -15.91 -19.92
N LEU A 42 1.74 -14.65 -19.85
CA LEU A 42 0.53 -14.30 -19.10
C LEU A 42 -0.70 -15.00 -19.68
N LEU A 43 -0.87 -14.99 -21.00
CA LEU A 43 -1.97 -15.72 -21.64
C LEU A 43 -1.86 -17.23 -21.42
N ASP A 44 -0.67 -17.82 -21.51
CA ASP A 44 -0.42 -19.24 -21.20
C ASP A 44 -0.83 -19.62 -19.77
N LEU A 45 -0.51 -18.76 -18.80
CA LEU A 45 -0.92 -18.93 -17.41
C LEU A 45 -2.44 -18.90 -17.28
N LEU A 46 -3.09 -17.90 -17.88
CA LEU A 46 -4.55 -17.77 -17.84
C LEU A 46 -5.27 -18.88 -18.60
N GLU A 47 -4.70 -19.39 -19.70
CA GLU A 47 -5.24 -20.55 -20.41
C GLU A 47 -5.31 -21.77 -19.47
N GLY A 48 -4.24 -22.04 -18.73
CA GLY A 48 -4.19 -23.16 -17.80
C GLY A 48 -5.11 -22.98 -16.58
N LEU A 49 -5.20 -21.76 -16.04
CA LEU A 49 -6.03 -21.45 -14.87
C LEU A 49 -7.54 -21.42 -15.19
N THR A 50 -7.91 -20.95 -16.38
CA THR A 50 -9.32 -20.86 -16.81
C THR A 50 -9.79 -22.13 -17.54
N GLY A 51 -8.87 -22.93 -18.06
CA GLY A 51 -9.16 -24.06 -18.95
C GLY A 51 -9.61 -23.63 -20.36
N GLN A 52 -9.58 -22.33 -20.67
CA GLN A 52 -10.01 -21.79 -21.96
C GLN A 52 -8.79 -21.51 -22.86
N LYS A 53 -8.90 -21.82 -24.15
CA LYS A 53 -7.88 -21.42 -25.13
C LYS A 53 -7.98 -19.92 -25.41
N LEU A 54 -6.87 -19.22 -25.30
CA LEU A 54 -6.78 -17.76 -25.45
C LEU A 54 -5.94 -17.42 -26.69
N PRO A 55 -6.49 -16.69 -27.67
CA PRO A 55 -5.75 -16.34 -28.88
C PRO A 55 -4.61 -15.37 -28.57
N LYS A 56 -3.40 -15.70 -29.07
CA LYS A 56 -2.18 -14.91 -28.90
C LYS A 56 -1.78 -14.27 -30.21
N GLU A 57 -1.44 -12.98 -30.17
CA GLU A 57 -0.88 -12.29 -31.31
C GLU A 57 0.56 -12.72 -31.57
N LYS A 58 0.82 -13.01 -32.84
CA LYS A 58 2.14 -13.35 -33.36
C LYS A 58 2.83 -12.06 -33.78
N GLY A 59 4.12 -11.96 -33.52
CA GLY A 59 4.93 -10.76 -33.76
C GLY A 59 5.80 -10.40 -32.56
N SER A 60 6.78 -9.54 -32.76
CA SER A 60 7.75 -9.10 -31.74
C SER A 60 7.70 -7.60 -31.45
N THR A 61 6.83 -6.86 -32.13
CA THR A 61 6.72 -5.41 -31.90
C THR A 61 5.95 -5.12 -30.60
N ARG A 62 6.22 -3.95 -30.00
CA ARG A 62 5.55 -3.48 -28.78
C ARG A 62 4.02 -3.47 -28.88
N VAL A 63 3.47 -3.21 -30.07
CA VAL A 63 2.02 -3.24 -30.31
C VAL A 63 1.43 -4.64 -30.08
N HIS A 64 2.10 -5.70 -30.56
CA HIS A 64 1.65 -7.07 -30.34
C HIS A 64 1.71 -7.44 -28.84
N ALA A 65 2.75 -6.98 -28.14
CA ALA A 65 2.88 -7.17 -26.70
C ALA A 65 1.73 -6.50 -25.94
N LEU A 66 1.44 -5.23 -26.24
CA LEU A 66 0.31 -4.50 -25.65
C LEU A 66 -1.02 -5.20 -25.91
N ASN A 67 -1.26 -5.70 -27.12
CA ASN A 67 -2.48 -6.42 -27.44
C ASN A 67 -2.62 -7.73 -26.66
N ASN A 68 -1.53 -8.50 -26.51
CA ASN A 68 -1.54 -9.73 -25.71
C ASN A 68 -1.79 -9.44 -24.22
N VAL A 69 -1.10 -8.45 -23.65
CA VAL A 69 -1.32 -8.04 -22.26
C VAL A 69 -2.75 -7.52 -22.08
N ASN A 70 -3.26 -6.66 -22.97
CA ASN A 70 -4.65 -6.18 -22.92
C ASN A 70 -5.65 -7.34 -22.92
N LYS A 71 -5.44 -8.38 -23.75
CA LYS A 71 -6.27 -9.59 -23.73
C LYS A 71 -6.20 -10.31 -22.38
N ALA A 72 -5.01 -10.44 -21.80
CA ALA A 72 -4.84 -11.03 -20.47
C ALA A 72 -5.61 -10.24 -19.40
N LEU A 73 -5.48 -8.91 -19.39
CA LEU A 73 -6.20 -8.04 -18.45
C LEU A 73 -7.74 -8.13 -18.63
N GLN A 74 -8.23 -8.21 -19.87
CA GLN A 74 -9.66 -8.43 -20.13
C GLN A 74 -10.15 -9.78 -19.61
N VAL A 75 -9.36 -10.85 -19.74
CA VAL A 75 -9.69 -12.16 -19.18
C VAL A 75 -9.76 -12.09 -17.65
N LEU A 76 -8.84 -11.38 -17.00
CA LEU A 76 -8.86 -11.15 -15.56
C LEU A 76 -10.12 -10.40 -15.12
N GLN A 77 -10.47 -9.30 -15.78
CA GLN A 77 -11.69 -8.54 -15.50
C GLN A 77 -12.95 -9.39 -15.67
N LYS A 78 -13.04 -10.21 -16.74
CA LYS A 78 -14.16 -11.14 -16.97
C LYS A 78 -14.29 -12.20 -15.87
N ASN A 79 -13.21 -12.52 -15.16
CA ASN A 79 -13.20 -13.44 -14.03
C ASN A 79 -13.32 -12.70 -12.67
N ASN A 80 -13.74 -11.44 -12.65
CA ASN A 80 -13.91 -10.64 -11.43
C ASN A 80 -12.61 -10.49 -10.62
N VAL A 81 -11.50 -10.23 -11.31
CA VAL A 81 -10.23 -9.83 -10.69
C VAL A 81 -10.12 -8.31 -10.72
N ASP A 82 -9.95 -7.70 -9.55
CA ASP A 82 -9.81 -6.25 -9.41
C ASP A 82 -8.40 -5.81 -9.83
N LEU A 83 -8.32 -4.98 -10.88
CA LEU A 83 -7.06 -4.47 -11.44
C LEU A 83 -6.94 -2.97 -11.17
N VAL A 84 -6.83 -2.59 -9.90
CA VAL A 84 -6.68 -1.19 -9.50
C VAL A 84 -5.30 -0.70 -9.93
N ASN A 85 -5.26 0.31 -10.79
CA ASN A 85 -4.04 1.00 -11.26
C ASN A 85 -3.03 0.10 -12.00
N ILE A 86 -3.50 -0.91 -12.74
CA ILE A 86 -2.64 -1.75 -13.59
C ILE A 86 -3.12 -1.69 -15.04
N GLY A 87 -2.34 -1.04 -15.90
CA GLY A 87 -2.52 -0.98 -17.35
C GLY A 87 -1.61 -1.96 -18.09
N SER A 88 -1.86 -2.12 -19.40
CA SER A 88 -1.02 -2.99 -20.24
C SER A 88 0.35 -2.39 -20.52
N THR A 89 0.46 -1.06 -20.59
CA THR A 89 1.73 -0.35 -20.73
C THR A 89 2.67 -0.65 -19.58
N ASP A 90 2.16 -0.72 -18.35
CA ASP A 90 2.96 -0.98 -17.16
C ASP A 90 3.68 -2.33 -17.22
N ILE A 91 3.02 -3.34 -17.76
CA ILE A 91 3.58 -4.69 -17.88
C ILE A 91 4.56 -4.76 -19.05
N VAL A 92 4.19 -4.22 -20.21
CA VAL A 92 5.04 -4.25 -21.43
C VAL A 92 6.31 -3.43 -21.24
N ASP A 93 6.22 -2.31 -20.53
CA ASP A 93 7.35 -1.41 -20.27
C ASP A 93 8.17 -1.84 -19.05
N GLY A 94 7.80 -2.94 -18.38
CA GLY A 94 8.61 -3.59 -17.34
C GLY A 94 8.51 -2.97 -15.94
N ASN A 95 7.37 -2.40 -15.55
CA ASN A 95 7.16 -1.91 -14.20
C ASN A 95 7.09 -3.09 -13.21
N HIS A 96 8.15 -3.29 -12.41
CA HIS A 96 8.26 -4.43 -11.50
C HIS A 96 7.15 -4.45 -10.44
N LYS A 97 6.87 -3.31 -9.80
CA LYS A 97 5.86 -3.19 -8.73
C LYS A 97 4.47 -3.56 -9.24
N LEU A 98 4.09 -3.06 -10.42
CA LEU A 98 2.80 -3.36 -11.03
C LEU A 98 2.74 -4.78 -11.61
N THR A 99 3.86 -5.32 -12.09
CA THR A 99 3.95 -6.73 -12.52
C THR A 99 3.75 -7.69 -11.33
N LEU A 100 4.41 -7.45 -10.20
CA LEU A 100 4.18 -8.22 -8.97
C LEU A 100 2.75 -8.04 -8.46
N GLY A 101 2.19 -6.83 -8.54
CA GLY A 101 0.79 -6.55 -8.20
C GLY A 101 -0.18 -7.39 -9.05
N LEU A 102 0.04 -7.44 -10.36
CA LEU A 102 -0.75 -8.24 -11.29
C LEU A 102 -0.68 -9.74 -10.95
N ILE A 103 0.53 -10.28 -10.82
CA ILE A 103 0.72 -11.71 -10.52
C ILE A 103 0.13 -12.07 -9.16
N TRP A 104 0.26 -11.20 -8.16
CA TRP A 104 -0.42 -11.37 -6.88
C TRP A 104 -1.94 -11.44 -7.02
N ASN A 105 -2.56 -10.58 -7.82
CA ASN A 105 -4.02 -10.61 -8.03
C ASN A 105 -4.46 -11.93 -8.67
N ILE A 106 -3.66 -12.49 -9.59
CA ILE A 106 -3.90 -13.81 -10.18
C ILE A 106 -3.82 -14.91 -9.10
N ILE A 107 -2.74 -14.92 -8.31
CA ILE A 107 -2.54 -15.88 -7.23
C ILE A 107 -3.68 -15.80 -6.20
N LEU A 108 -4.02 -14.58 -5.76
CA LEU A 108 -5.09 -14.33 -4.81
C LEU A 108 -6.42 -14.88 -5.32
N HIS A 109 -6.73 -14.71 -6.61
CA HIS A 109 -7.98 -15.20 -7.18
C HIS A 109 -7.99 -16.73 -7.33
N TRP A 110 -7.04 -17.31 -8.07
CA TRP A 110 -7.08 -18.72 -8.46
C TRP A 110 -6.49 -19.70 -7.44
N GLN A 111 -5.55 -19.25 -6.60
CA GLN A 111 -5.02 -20.09 -5.54
C GLN A 111 -5.76 -19.82 -4.24
N VAL A 112 -5.80 -18.59 -3.76
CA VAL A 112 -6.31 -18.30 -2.40
C VAL A 112 -7.83 -18.37 -2.33
N LYS A 113 -8.54 -17.50 -3.08
CA LYS A 113 -10.01 -17.44 -3.05
C LYS A 113 -10.64 -18.73 -3.56
N ASN A 114 -10.10 -19.33 -4.62
CA ASN A 114 -10.64 -20.57 -5.18
C ASN A 114 -10.50 -21.77 -4.23
N VAL A 115 -9.34 -21.96 -3.58
CA VAL A 115 -9.14 -23.05 -2.60
C VAL A 115 -10.10 -22.91 -1.42
N MET A 116 -10.38 -21.68 -0.99
CA MET A 116 -11.25 -21.43 0.16
C MET A 116 -12.73 -21.25 -0.18
N LYS A 117 -13.12 -21.32 -1.45
CA LYS A 117 -14.46 -20.96 -1.93
C LYS A 117 -15.59 -21.63 -1.13
N ASN A 118 -15.48 -22.94 -0.90
CA ASN A 118 -16.50 -23.71 -0.19
C ASN A 118 -16.60 -23.31 1.29
N ILE A 119 -15.45 -23.04 1.92
CA ILE A 119 -15.36 -22.68 3.35
C ILE A 119 -15.83 -21.25 3.56
N MET A 120 -15.46 -20.34 2.66
CA MET A 120 -15.96 -18.95 2.65
C MET A 120 -17.48 -18.93 2.54
N ALA A 121 -18.06 -19.75 1.65
CA ALA A 121 -19.51 -19.86 1.50
C ALA A 121 -20.18 -20.46 2.75
N GLY A 122 -19.63 -21.55 3.30
CA GLY A 122 -20.18 -22.22 4.48
C GLY A 122 -20.11 -21.38 5.75
N LEU A 123 -19.04 -20.61 5.94
CA LEU A 123 -18.82 -19.77 7.12
C LEU A 123 -19.32 -18.32 6.94
N GLN A 124 -19.82 -17.97 5.75
CA GLN A 124 -20.17 -16.59 5.38
C GLN A 124 -19.05 -15.57 5.69
N GLN A 125 -17.79 -15.97 5.45
CA GLN A 125 -16.61 -15.13 5.66
C GLN A 125 -15.90 -14.90 4.33
N THR A 126 -15.57 -13.66 4.01
CA THR A 126 -14.88 -13.28 2.76
C THR A 126 -13.39 -13.03 2.95
N ASN A 127 -12.92 -12.90 4.20
CA ASN A 127 -11.53 -12.62 4.53
C ASN A 127 -10.71 -13.93 4.60
N SER A 128 -9.97 -14.22 3.53
CA SER A 128 -9.11 -15.41 3.44
C SER A 128 -8.02 -15.45 4.52
N GLU A 129 -7.42 -14.30 4.85
CA GLU A 129 -6.39 -14.23 5.89
C GLU A 129 -6.95 -14.64 7.25
N LYS A 130 -8.16 -14.18 7.58
CA LYS A 130 -8.82 -14.52 8.83
C LYS A 130 -9.12 -16.03 8.92
N ILE A 131 -9.61 -16.62 7.84
CA ILE A 131 -9.89 -18.07 7.77
C ILE A 131 -8.61 -18.86 7.95
N LEU A 132 -7.53 -18.51 7.23
CA LEU A 132 -6.24 -19.18 7.36
C LEU A 132 -5.65 -19.01 8.76
N LEU A 133 -5.71 -17.81 9.33
CA LEU A 133 -5.13 -17.56 10.64
C LEU A 133 -5.86 -18.35 11.72
N SER A 134 -7.19 -18.42 11.60
CA SER A 134 -8.03 -19.25 12.46
C SER A 134 -7.67 -20.74 12.35
N TRP A 135 -7.57 -21.25 11.12
CA TRP A 135 -7.19 -22.63 10.85
C TRP A 135 -5.82 -22.98 11.45
N VAL A 136 -4.81 -22.14 11.22
CA VAL A 136 -3.46 -22.38 11.73
C VAL A 136 -3.47 -22.40 13.25
N ARG A 137 -4.09 -21.40 13.89
CA ARG A 137 -4.14 -21.32 15.36
C ARG A 137 -4.86 -22.50 15.99
N GLN A 138 -5.98 -22.92 15.42
CA GLN A 138 -6.70 -24.11 15.86
C GLN A 138 -5.81 -25.36 15.73
N SER A 139 -5.10 -25.49 14.61
CA SER A 139 -4.22 -26.62 14.33
C SER A 139 -2.98 -26.67 15.24
N THR A 140 -2.47 -25.52 15.65
CA THR A 140 -1.24 -25.42 16.47
C THR A 140 -1.53 -25.20 17.96
N ARG A 141 -2.79 -25.30 18.42
CA ARG A 141 -3.18 -25.02 19.82
C ARG A 141 -2.45 -25.86 20.87
N ASN A 142 -2.04 -27.08 20.50
CA ASN A 142 -1.38 -28.02 21.41
C ASN A 142 0.16 -27.89 21.42
N TYR A 143 0.72 -26.82 20.82
CA TYR A 143 2.16 -26.57 20.74
C TYR A 143 2.50 -25.29 21.53
N PRO A 144 2.89 -25.39 22.80
CA PRO A 144 3.08 -24.23 23.68
C PRO A 144 4.11 -23.21 23.18
N GLN A 145 5.11 -23.68 22.41
CA GLN A 145 6.15 -22.83 21.84
C GLN A 145 5.69 -22.06 20.60
N VAL A 146 4.48 -22.31 20.09
CA VAL A 146 3.96 -21.76 18.84
C VAL A 146 2.77 -20.85 19.11
N ASN A 147 2.91 -19.57 18.75
CA ASN A 147 1.82 -18.62 18.77
C ASN A 147 1.76 -17.82 17.47
N VAL A 148 0.80 -18.19 16.62
CA VAL A 148 0.62 -17.56 15.31
C VAL A 148 -0.41 -16.43 15.40
N ILE A 149 0.04 -15.19 15.16
CA ILE A 149 -0.82 -13.99 15.22
C ILE A 149 -0.79 -13.18 13.91
N ASN A 150 0.12 -13.49 12.99
CA ASN A 150 0.26 -12.82 11.71
C ASN A 150 0.82 -13.77 10.63
N PHE A 151 0.93 -13.30 9.39
CA PHE A 151 1.56 -14.00 8.26
C PHE A 151 2.96 -13.48 7.94
N THR A 152 3.68 -12.95 8.93
CA THR A 152 5.05 -12.45 8.78
C THR A 152 5.94 -13.04 9.87
N THR A 153 6.10 -12.33 10.99
CA THR A 153 7.06 -12.67 12.05
C THR A 153 6.70 -13.91 12.85
N SER A 154 5.42 -14.33 12.88
CA SER A 154 5.02 -15.59 13.52
C SER A 154 5.59 -16.86 12.85
N TRP A 155 6.21 -16.72 11.67
CA TRP A 155 6.70 -17.84 10.86
C TRP A 155 8.22 -17.89 10.75
N SER A 156 8.92 -16.83 11.17
CA SER A 156 10.36 -16.65 10.90
C SER A 156 11.27 -17.64 11.62
N ASP A 157 10.80 -18.23 12.71
CA ASP A 157 11.55 -19.24 13.46
C ASP A 157 11.33 -20.68 12.93
N GLY A 158 10.39 -20.88 12.01
CA GLY A 158 10.05 -22.19 11.44
C GLY A 158 9.27 -23.14 12.36
N LEU A 159 8.99 -22.80 13.63
CA LEU A 159 8.24 -23.69 14.52
C LEU A 159 6.78 -23.81 14.10
N ALA A 160 6.16 -22.68 13.73
CA ALA A 160 4.76 -22.66 13.29
C ALA A 160 4.51 -23.58 12.08
N LEU A 161 5.44 -23.61 11.12
CA LEU A 161 5.32 -24.42 9.92
C LEU A 161 5.42 -25.91 10.23
N ASN A 162 6.37 -26.31 11.08
CA ASN A 162 6.51 -27.69 11.52
C ASN A 162 5.31 -28.12 12.36
N ALA A 163 4.83 -27.29 13.29
CA ALA A 163 3.71 -27.62 14.16
C ALA A 163 2.44 -27.86 13.34
N LEU A 164 2.21 -27.06 12.29
CA LEU A 164 1.08 -27.19 11.39
C LEU A 164 1.09 -28.52 10.61
N ILE A 165 2.28 -28.98 10.18
CA ILE A 165 2.43 -30.28 9.52
C ILE A 165 2.24 -31.40 10.54
N HIS A 166 2.93 -31.34 11.68
CA HIS A 166 2.89 -32.37 12.72
C HIS A 166 1.49 -32.54 13.34
N SER A 167 0.71 -31.46 13.47
CA SER A 167 -0.65 -31.54 14.04
C SER A 167 -1.60 -32.37 13.19
N HIS A 168 -1.44 -32.35 11.87
CA HIS A 168 -2.26 -33.12 10.94
C HIS A 168 -1.64 -34.48 10.59
N ARG A 169 -0.31 -34.60 10.67
CA ARG A 169 0.47 -35.78 10.32
C ARG A 169 1.60 -36.02 11.34
N PRO A 170 1.26 -36.43 12.58
CA PRO A 170 2.23 -36.66 13.65
C PRO A 170 3.14 -37.86 13.37
N ASP A 171 2.79 -38.70 12.39
CA ASP A 171 3.57 -39.86 11.96
C ASP A 171 4.84 -39.50 11.18
N LEU A 172 4.95 -38.28 10.64
CA LEU A 172 6.03 -37.91 9.73
C LEU A 172 7.36 -37.62 10.41
N PHE A 173 7.35 -37.14 11.65
CA PHE A 173 8.56 -36.82 12.42
C PHE A 173 8.22 -36.62 13.90
N ASP A 174 9.22 -36.71 14.78
CA ASP A 174 9.07 -36.37 16.20
C ASP A 174 9.19 -34.86 16.43
N TRP A 175 8.22 -34.26 17.11
CA TRP A 175 8.20 -32.84 17.43
C TRP A 175 9.42 -32.39 18.25
N ASN A 176 9.90 -33.21 19.21
CA ASN A 176 11.01 -32.81 20.06
C ASN A 176 12.30 -32.63 19.25
N SER A 177 12.48 -33.44 18.20
CA SER A 177 13.62 -33.30 17.28
C SER A 177 13.67 -31.93 16.59
N VAL A 178 12.51 -31.32 16.29
CA VAL A 178 12.41 -29.99 15.67
C VAL A 178 12.69 -28.89 16.68
N VAL A 179 12.15 -29.00 17.90
CA VAL A 179 12.37 -28.01 18.98
C VAL A 179 13.84 -27.94 19.38
N CYS A 180 14.56 -29.06 19.34
CA CYS A 180 15.99 -29.11 19.64
C CYS A 180 16.88 -28.48 18.55
N GLN A 181 16.35 -28.15 17.36
CA GLN A 181 17.14 -27.51 16.30
C GLN A 181 17.45 -26.05 16.64
N GLN A 182 18.74 -25.72 16.61
CA GLN A 182 19.22 -24.39 16.99
C GLN A 182 18.90 -23.30 15.95
N SER A 183 18.87 -23.65 14.66
CA SER A 183 18.67 -22.68 13.58
C SER A 183 17.24 -22.69 13.03
N ALA A 184 16.66 -21.50 12.85
CA ALA A 184 15.39 -21.30 12.17
C ALA A 184 15.43 -21.81 10.72
N THR A 185 16.53 -21.57 10.01
CA THR A 185 16.76 -22.03 8.64
C THR A 185 16.70 -23.55 8.54
N GLN A 186 17.25 -24.27 9.53
CA GLN A 186 17.18 -25.74 9.58
C GLN A 186 15.74 -26.22 9.79
N ARG A 187 14.98 -25.58 10.68
CA ARG A 187 13.57 -25.92 10.92
C ARG A 187 12.72 -25.68 9.68
N LEU A 188 12.94 -24.58 8.98
CA LEU A 188 12.25 -24.23 7.74
C LEU A 188 12.60 -25.21 6.62
N GLU A 189 13.89 -25.51 6.42
CA GLU A 189 14.33 -26.49 5.42
C GLU A 189 13.75 -27.87 5.70
N HIS A 190 13.71 -28.29 6.96
CA HIS A 190 13.05 -29.53 7.39
C HIS A 190 11.57 -29.53 6.99
N ALA A 191 10.81 -28.50 7.37
CA ALA A 191 9.39 -28.41 7.03
C ALA A 191 9.14 -28.42 5.51
N PHE A 192 9.95 -27.67 4.74
CA PHE A 192 9.86 -27.64 3.28
C PHE A 192 10.20 -28.98 2.63
N ASN A 193 11.17 -29.72 3.17
CA ASN A 193 11.47 -31.09 2.71
C ASN A 193 10.32 -32.05 3.00
N ILE A 194 9.78 -32.05 4.22
CA ILE A 194 8.64 -32.90 4.56
C ILE A 194 7.43 -32.57 3.68
N ALA A 195 7.11 -31.28 3.52
CA ALA A 195 6.01 -30.85 2.66
C ALA A 195 6.20 -31.29 1.20
N LYS A 196 7.42 -31.20 0.64
CA LYS A 196 7.70 -31.65 -0.72
C LYS A 196 7.59 -33.16 -0.89
N TYR A 197 8.27 -33.92 -0.06
CA TYR A 197 8.39 -35.37 -0.25
C TYR A 197 7.17 -36.14 0.26
N GLN A 198 6.47 -35.65 1.28
CA GLN A 198 5.36 -36.36 1.92
C GLN A 198 3.98 -35.79 1.55
N LEU A 199 3.90 -34.51 1.21
CA LEU A 199 2.63 -33.84 0.87
C LEU A 199 2.55 -33.36 -0.60
N GLY A 200 3.63 -33.51 -1.37
CA GLY A 200 3.67 -33.10 -2.79
C GLY A 200 3.60 -31.58 -3.01
N ILE A 201 3.96 -30.78 -2.00
CA ILE A 201 3.95 -29.31 -2.08
C ILE A 201 5.32 -28.81 -2.57
N GLU A 202 5.32 -28.01 -3.65
CA GLU A 202 6.57 -27.46 -4.17
C GLU A 202 7.21 -26.44 -3.21
N LYS A 203 8.54 -26.37 -3.19
CA LYS A 203 9.30 -25.43 -2.34
C LYS A 203 9.27 -24.01 -2.91
N LEU A 204 8.14 -23.31 -2.73
CA LEU A 204 7.95 -21.95 -3.22
C LEU A 204 8.83 -20.93 -2.50
N LEU A 205 9.17 -21.20 -1.24
CA LEU A 205 9.97 -20.32 -0.38
C LEU A 205 11.32 -20.97 -0.09
N ASP A 206 12.34 -20.15 0.07
CA ASP A 206 13.63 -20.61 0.57
C ASP A 206 13.75 -20.31 2.07
N PRO A 207 14.42 -21.18 2.84
CA PRO A 207 14.54 -21.01 4.29
C PRO A 207 15.12 -19.66 4.71
N GLU A 208 16.10 -19.15 3.98
CA GLU A 208 16.75 -17.85 4.25
C GLU A 208 15.81 -16.66 4.05
N ASP A 209 14.86 -16.76 3.11
CA ASP A 209 13.90 -15.68 2.81
C ASP A 209 12.81 -15.58 3.89
N VAL A 210 12.57 -16.69 4.61
CA VAL A 210 11.62 -16.76 5.73
C VAL A 210 12.31 -16.55 7.08
N ALA A 211 13.56 -16.97 7.26
CA ALA A 211 14.34 -16.80 8.48
C ALA A 211 14.87 -15.36 8.67
N THR A 212 14.02 -14.37 8.41
CA THR A 212 14.34 -12.93 8.49
C THR A 212 13.50 -12.24 9.56
N THR A 213 13.84 -11.00 9.88
CA THR A 213 13.10 -10.20 10.87
C THR A 213 11.69 -9.86 10.42
N TYR A 214 11.46 -9.73 9.10
CA TYR A 214 10.16 -9.37 8.53
C TYR A 214 9.91 -10.14 7.22
N PRO A 215 9.51 -11.42 7.30
CA PRO A 215 9.21 -12.23 6.12
C PRO A 215 8.08 -11.61 5.29
N ASP A 216 8.12 -11.81 3.97
CA ASP A 216 7.10 -11.28 3.07
C ASP A 216 5.73 -11.95 3.29
N LYS A 217 4.73 -11.13 3.62
CA LYS A 217 3.38 -11.58 3.97
C LYS A 217 2.72 -12.39 2.86
N LYS A 218 2.83 -11.93 1.61
CA LYS A 218 2.18 -12.55 0.45
C LYS A 218 2.76 -13.94 0.20
N SER A 219 4.08 -14.04 0.26
CA SER A 219 4.84 -15.27 0.06
C SER A 219 4.50 -16.32 1.13
N ILE A 220 4.40 -15.92 2.41
CA ILE A 220 3.91 -16.82 3.48
C ILE A 220 2.46 -17.25 3.21
N LEU A 221 1.55 -16.32 2.90
CA LEU A 221 0.14 -16.65 2.64
C LEU A 221 -0.03 -17.68 1.50
N MET A 222 0.77 -17.54 0.44
CA MET A 222 0.79 -18.50 -0.67
C MET A 222 1.19 -19.90 -0.23
N TYR A 223 2.25 -20.01 0.57
CA TYR A 223 2.74 -21.30 1.02
C TYR A 223 1.76 -21.97 1.98
N ILE A 224 1.20 -21.19 2.93
CA ILE A 224 0.18 -21.70 3.86
C ILE A 224 -1.09 -22.12 3.13
N THR A 225 -1.48 -21.40 2.07
CA THR A 225 -2.61 -21.82 1.23
C THR A 225 -2.35 -23.15 0.55
N SER A 226 -1.09 -23.41 0.14
CA SER A 226 -0.70 -24.70 -0.47
C SER A 226 -0.82 -25.85 0.52
N LEU A 227 -0.44 -25.62 1.79
CA LEU A 227 -0.66 -26.59 2.88
C LEU A 227 -2.14 -26.80 3.15
N PHE A 228 -2.92 -25.72 3.25
CA PHE A 228 -4.36 -25.76 3.46
C PHE A 228 -5.11 -26.54 2.37
N GLN A 229 -4.62 -26.50 1.13
CA GLN A 229 -5.21 -27.23 0.02
C GLN A 229 -5.12 -28.76 0.19
N VAL A 230 -4.05 -29.27 0.82
CA VAL A 230 -3.79 -30.72 0.92
C VAL A 230 -4.04 -31.30 2.31
N LEU A 231 -4.08 -30.46 3.34
CA LEU A 231 -4.37 -30.87 4.72
C LEU A 231 -5.87 -30.73 5.03
N PRO A 232 -6.39 -31.41 6.07
CA PRO A 232 -7.78 -31.27 6.51
C PRO A 232 -8.19 -29.80 6.77
N GLN A 233 -9.21 -29.34 6.05
CA GLN A 233 -9.68 -27.96 6.08
C GLN A 233 -10.74 -27.72 7.16
N GLN A 234 -10.43 -28.06 8.42
CA GLN A 234 -11.37 -27.91 9.54
C GLN A 234 -11.21 -26.53 10.19
N VAL A 235 -12.21 -25.68 10.05
CA VAL A 235 -12.25 -24.33 10.66
C VAL A 235 -13.59 -24.12 11.34
N SER A 236 -13.57 -23.80 12.63
CA SER A 236 -14.80 -23.51 13.40
C SER A 236 -15.11 -22.02 13.48
N ILE A 237 -16.38 -21.66 13.69
CA ILE A 237 -16.80 -20.26 13.83
C ILE A 237 -16.19 -19.65 15.10
N GLU A 238 -16.06 -20.44 16.17
CA GLU A 238 -15.43 -20.03 17.43
C GLU A 238 -13.96 -19.68 17.21
N ALA A 239 -13.22 -20.51 16.46
CA ALA A 239 -11.83 -20.23 16.12
C ALA A 239 -11.69 -18.95 15.28
N ILE A 240 -12.70 -18.61 14.47
CA ILE A 240 -12.74 -17.36 13.68
C ILE A 240 -12.98 -16.15 14.58
N GLN A 241 -13.83 -16.28 15.59
CA GLN A 241 -14.10 -15.24 16.59
C GLN A 241 -12.89 -14.99 17.50
N GLU A 242 -12.16 -16.05 17.90
CA GLU A 242 -10.92 -15.92 18.67
C GLU A 242 -9.89 -15.04 17.94
N VAL A 243 -9.82 -15.12 16.62
CA VAL A 243 -8.94 -14.26 15.80
C VAL A 243 -9.38 -12.79 15.82
N GLU A 244 -10.68 -12.50 15.91
CA GLU A 244 -11.17 -11.11 16.02
C GLU A 244 -10.81 -10.47 17.37
N MET A 245 -10.69 -11.32 18.40
CA MET A 245 -10.34 -10.92 19.76
C MET A 245 -8.83 -10.85 20.01
N LEU A 246 -8.01 -11.29 19.05
CA LEU A 246 -6.57 -11.08 19.14
C LEU A 246 -6.28 -9.59 19.29
N PRO A 247 -5.23 -9.20 20.05
CA PRO A 247 -4.75 -7.84 20.02
C PRO A 247 -4.56 -7.48 18.57
N ARG A 248 -5.41 -6.58 18.05
CA ARG A 248 -5.10 -5.95 16.78
C ARG A 248 -3.69 -5.41 16.99
N PRO A 249 -2.73 -5.62 16.07
CA PRO A 249 -1.57 -4.76 16.08
C PRO A 249 -2.16 -3.37 16.24
N SER A 250 -1.74 -2.67 17.30
CA SER A 250 -2.19 -1.32 17.55
C SER A 250 -2.17 -0.62 16.19
N LYS A 251 -3.21 0.17 15.88
CA LYS A 251 -3.29 0.89 14.60
C LYS A 251 -2.07 1.77 14.29
N VAL A 252 -1.05 1.77 15.16
CA VAL A 252 0.39 1.97 14.88
C VAL A 252 0.88 1.39 13.55
N THR A 253 0.19 0.51 12.81
CA THR A 253 0.61 0.14 11.43
C THR A 253 -0.40 0.43 10.31
N ARG A 254 -1.50 1.13 10.57
CA ARG A 254 -2.32 1.72 9.49
C ARG A 254 -2.09 3.22 9.37
N GLU A 255 -1.93 3.92 10.49
CA GLU A 255 -1.40 5.28 10.46
C GLU A 255 0.06 5.28 10.01
N GLU A 256 0.93 4.33 10.38
CA GLU A 256 2.32 4.31 9.86
C GLU A 256 2.45 3.72 8.45
N HIS A 257 1.55 2.88 7.92
CA HIS A 257 1.68 2.40 6.53
C HIS A 257 1.02 3.37 5.54
N PHE A 258 -0.01 4.11 5.94
CA PHE A 258 -0.43 5.30 5.20
C PHE A 258 0.56 6.44 5.45
N GLN A 259 1.04 6.74 6.66
CA GLN A 259 2.03 7.83 6.85
C GLN A 259 3.42 7.49 6.32
N LEU A 260 3.92 6.25 6.29
CA LEU A 260 5.18 5.92 5.61
C LEU A 260 5.02 5.82 4.10
N HIS A 261 3.90 5.33 3.57
CA HIS A 261 3.70 5.30 2.11
C HIS A 261 3.20 6.65 1.57
N HIS A 262 2.70 7.55 2.42
CA HIS A 262 2.30 8.94 2.11
C HIS A 262 3.41 9.95 2.44
N GLN A 263 4.30 9.68 3.42
CA GLN A 263 5.50 10.51 3.68
C GLN A 263 6.72 10.09 2.85
N MET A 264 6.84 8.84 2.38
CA MET A 264 7.96 8.44 1.50
C MET A 264 7.69 8.73 0.01
N HIS A 265 6.42 8.82 -0.42
CA HIS A 265 6.10 9.10 -1.83
C HIS A 265 5.96 10.59 -2.20
N TYR A 266 6.16 11.52 -1.27
CA TYR A 266 6.32 12.96 -1.60
C TYR A 266 7.63 13.58 -1.14
N SER A 267 8.61 12.76 -0.71
CA SER A 267 9.89 13.28 -0.22
C SER A 267 11.11 12.77 -1.00
N GLN A 268 10.94 12.05 -2.12
CA GLN A 268 12.11 11.63 -2.92
C GLN A 268 12.08 12.00 -4.40
N GLN A 269 11.04 12.66 -4.91
CA GLN A 269 11.12 13.31 -6.21
C GLN A 269 10.30 14.59 -6.13
N ILE A 270 10.98 15.72 -6.00
CA ILE A 270 10.84 16.98 -6.75
C ILE A 270 11.96 17.83 -6.15
N THR A 271 13.14 17.64 -6.68
CA THR A 271 14.06 18.76 -6.84
C THR A 271 14.54 18.62 -8.26
N VAL A 272 14.13 19.52 -9.14
CA VAL A 272 14.77 19.63 -10.46
C VAL A 272 16.11 20.31 -10.17
N SER A 273 17.13 19.50 -9.90
CA SER A 273 18.50 20.00 -9.78
C SER A 273 19.06 20.21 -11.19
N LEU A 274 19.31 21.47 -11.54
CA LEU A 274 20.15 21.87 -12.66
C LEU A 274 21.55 21.25 -12.48
N ALA A 275 21.92 20.35 -13.38
CA ALA A 275 23.27 19.79 -13.41
C ALA A 275 24.22 20.82 -14.04
N GLN A 276 25.21 21.27 -13.27
CA GLN A 276 26.52 21.64 -13.81
C GLN A 276 27.56 20.74 -13.13
N GLY A 277 28.20 19.90 -13.92
CA GLY A 277 29.28 19.01 -13.46
C GLY A 277 30.63 19.71 -13.47
N TYR A 278 31.49 19.41 -12.48
CA TYR A 278 32.75 18.65 -12.64
C TYR A 278 33.40 18.39 -11.26
N GLU A 279 34.03 17.22 -11.14
CA GLU A 279 34.34 16.48 -9.91
C GLU A 279 35.53 16.96 -9.04
N ARG A 280 35.52 16.58 -7.74
CA ARG A 280 36.47 15.59 -7.12
C ARG A 280 36.19 15.35 -5.62
N THR A 281 36.23 14.09 -5.20
CA THR A 281 36.34 13.59 -3.79
C THR A 281 37.82 13.22 -3.50
N PRO A 282 38.29 12.79 -2.28
CA PRO A 282 37.56 12.28 -1.10
C PRO A 282 38.09 12.65 0.31
N SER A 283 37.25 12.49 1.34
CA SER A 283 37.68 12.08 2.71
C SER A 283 36.44 11.78 3.59
N SER A 284 36.49 10.68 4.35
CA SER A 284 35.51 10.24 5.37
C SER A 284 36.19 10.28 6.76
N PRO A 285 35.51 10.30 7.95
CA PRO A 285 34.51 9.29 8.35
C PRO A 285 33.31 9.76 9.24
N LYS A 286 32.32 8.86 9.35
CA LYS A 286 31.08 8.79 10.20
C LYS A 286 31.29 9.13 11.71
N PRO A 287 30.26 9.51 12.53
CA PRO A 287 29.05 8.68 12.81
C PRO A 287 27.71 9.36 13.21
N ARG A 288 26.66 8.50 13.23
CA ARG A 288 25.32 8.53 13.88
C ARG A 288 25.00 9.68 14.86
N PHE A 289 23.79 10.26 14.75
CA PHE A 289 22.59 9.96 15.58
C PHE A 289 21.38 10.79 15.09
N LYS A 290 20.17 10.24 15.26
CA LYS A 290 18.88 10.91 15.02
C LYS A 290 18.61 11.91 16.16
N SER A 291 18.12 13.11 15.86
CA SER A 291 17.00 13.73 16.59
C SER A 291 16.56 15.01 15.89
N TYR A 292 15.24 15.13 15.77
CA TYR A 292 14.50 16.31 15.35
C TYR A 292 14.77 17.52 16.24
N ALA A 293 14.82 18.71 15.63
CA ALA A 293 14.39 19.96 16.26
C ALA A 293 14.01 20.96 15.15
N TYR A 294 12.79 21.48 15.28
CA TYR A 294 12.13 22.48 14.46
C TYR A 294 12.76 23.86 14.72
N THR A 295 13.06 24.67 13.70
CA THR A 295 13.22 26.13 13.89
C THR A 295 12.95 26.89 12.59
N GLN A 296 11.89 27.69 12.60
CA GLN A 296 11.73 28.85 11.72
C GLN A 296 12.76 29.91 12.11
N ALA A 297 13.46 30.49 11.15
CA ALA A 297 13.91 31.87 11.24
C ALA A 297 14.29 32.39 9.86
N ALA A 298 13.74 33.56 9.55
CA ALA A 298 14.06 34.43 8.43
C ALA A 298 15.56 34.69 8.28
N TYR A 299 16.02 34.96 7.06
CA TYR A 299 16.82 36.16 6.76
C TYR A 299 16.65 36.54 5.28
N VAL A 300 15.96 37.66 5.06
CA VAL A 300 16.08 38.51 3.87
C VAL A 300 17.23 39.47 4.15
N THR A 301 18.18 39.60 3.22
CA THR A 301 19.07 40.78 3.03
C THR A 301 19.67 40.67 1.62
N THR A 302 19.12 41.38 0.63
CA THR A 302 19.62 42.68 0.08
C THR A 302 20.94 42.60 -0.68
N SER A 303 20.83 42.84 -1.99
CA SER A 303 21.85 43.22 -2.95
C SER A 303 22.57 44.53 -2.61
N ASP A 304 23.88 44.60 -2.88
CA ASP A 304 24.48 45.71 -3.66
C ASP A 304 25.94 45.38 -4.11
N PRO A 305 26.45 46.01 -5.18
CA PRO A 305 27.65 45.65 -5.92
C PRO A 305 28.87 46.47 -5.48
N THR A 306 30.07 46.06 -5.90
CA THR A 306 31.08 46.92 -6.58
C THR A 306 32.45 46.23 -6.69
N ARG A 307 33.08 46.47 -7.86
CA ARG A 307 34.52 46.70 -8.11
C ARG A 307 35.37 45.57 -8.73
N SER A 308 35.77 45.82 -9.99
CA SER A 308 36.85 45.19 -10.80
C SER A 308 38.23 45.86 -10.50
N PRO A 309 39.36 45.68 -11.25
CA PRO A 309 39.63 44.86 -12.47
C PRO A 309 41.03 44.14 -12.60
N PHE A 310 41.07 43.08 -13.45
CA PHE A 310 42.12 42.62 -14.44
C PHE A 310 43.61 42.40 -14.03
N PRO A 311 44.46 41.59 -14.77
CA PRO A 311 44.45 41.40 -16.24
C PRO A 311 44.76 40.02 -16.87
N SER A 312 44.18 39.86 -18.06
CA SER A 312 44.72 39.36 -19.35
C SER A 312 45.75 38.22 -19.41
N GLN A 313 45.39 37.14 -20.12
CA GLN A 313 46.27 36.58 -21.14
C GLN A 313 45.48 36.00 -22.33
N ARG A 314 45.89 36.49 -23.50
CA ARG A 314 45.40 36.28 -24.86
C ARG A 314 46.18 35.11 -25.47
N LEU A 315 45.55 34.21 -26.24
CA LEU A 315 46.20 33.47 -27.35
C LEU A 315 45.15 32.78 -28.25
N GLU A 316 44.93 33.43 -29.40
CA GLU A 316 44.72 32.96 -30.78
C GLU A 316 43.89 31.70 -31.10
N ALA A 317 42.86 31.93 -31.93
CA ALA A 317 42.24 30.94 -32.81
C ALA A 317 43.05 30.74 -34.10
N PRO A 318 42.73 29.68 -34.86
CA PRO A 318 42.56 29.84 -36.30
C PRO A 318 41.20 29.35 -36.77
N GLU A 319 40.63 30.12 -37.70
CA GLU A 319 39.34 29.92 -38.34
C GLU A 319 39.33 28.77 -39.36
N ASP A 320 38.10 28.26 -39.54
CA ASP A 320 37.43 27.99 -40.82
C ASP A 320 37.40 26.56 -41.42
N LYS A 321 36.21 25.93 -41.33
CA LYS A 321 35.39 25.54 -42.49
C LYS A 321 34.01 25.03 -42.07
N SER A 322 32.99 25.83 -42.38
CA SER A 322 31.57 25.48 -42.37
C SER A 322 31.24 24.41 -43.43
N PHE A 323 30.43 23.41 -43.06
CA PHE A 323 29.45 22.80 -43.95
C PHE A 323 28.16 22.52 -43.15
N GLY A 324 27.08 23.15 -43.60
CA GLY A 324 25.82 23.26 -42.87
C GLY A 324 25.00 21.97 -42.78
N SER A 325 24.39 21.78 -41.62
CA SER A 325 23.14 21.04 -41.41
C SER A 325 22.70 21.20 -39.94
N SER A 326 22.23 22.38 -39.52
CA SER A 326 21.67 22.56 -38.16
C SER A 326 20.89 23.87 -38.02
N LEU A 327 19.82 24.06 -38.81
CA LEU A 327 18.85 25.13 -38.58
C LEU A 327 17.44 24.60 -38.24
N MET A 328 17.12 23.34 -38.55
CA MET A 328 15.81 22.75 -38.26
C MET A 328 15.67 22.09 -36.89
N GLU A 329 16.77 21.84 -36.15
CA GLU A 329 16.69 21.20 -34.83
C GLU A 329 16.36 22.19 -33.68
N THR A 330 16.64 23.48 -33.86
CA THR A 330 16.48 24.49 -32.81
C THR A 330 15.03 24.96 -32.66
N GLU A 331 14.33 25.16 -33.78
CA GLU A 331 12.92 25.59 -33.81
C GLU A 331 12.00 24.54 -33.14
N VAL A 332 12.30 23.26 -33.33
CA VAL A 332 11.56 22.13 -32.76
C VAL A 332 11.72 22.01 -31.24
N ASN A 333 12.80 22.57 -30.66
CA ASN A 333 13.04 22.50 -29.21
C ASN A 333 12.36 23.63 -28.43
N LEU A 334 12.32 24.86 -28.97
CA LEU A 334 11.63 25.99 -28.33
C LEU A 334 10.10 25.81 -28.37
N ASP A 335 9.55 25.39 -29.51
CA ASP A 335 8.13 25.11 -29.70
C ASP A 335 7.62 24.02 -28.74
N ARG A 336 8.44 22.98 -28.55
CA ARG A 336 8.15 21.89 -27.60
C ARG A 336 8.14 22.35 -26.14
N TYR A 337 9.06 23.25 -25.76
CA TYR A 337 9.08 23.84 -24.42
C TYR A 337 7.87 24.74 -24.21
N GLN A 338 7.56 25.63 -25.17
CA GLN A 338 6.42 26.55 -25.07
C GLN A 338 5.09 25.78 -24.98
N THR A 339 4.88 24.78 -25.83
CA THR A 339 3.68 23.92 -25.77
C THR A 339 3.55 23.23 -24.40
N ALA A 340 4.64 22.64 -23.89
CA ALA A 340 4.61 21.97 -22.60
C ALA A 340 4.39 22.94 -21.43
N LEU A 341 4.94 24.15 -21.49
CA LEU A 341 4.75 25.21 -20.51
C LEU A 341 3.30 25.69 -20.48
N GLU A 342 2.71 25.98 -21.63
CA GLU A 342 1.31 26.42 -21.75
C GLU A 342 0.34 25.40 -21.17
N GLU A 343 0.52 24.11 -21.49
CA GLU A 343 -0.31 23.03 -20.94
C GLU A 343 -0.25 22.99 -19.41
N VAL A 344 0.93 23.13 -18.82
CA VAL A 344 1.11 23.10 -17.37
C VAL A 344 0.56 24.36 -16.71
N LEU A 345 0.75 25.54 -17.30
CA LEU A 345 0.21 26.79 -16.78
C LEU A 345 -1.33 26.84 -16.85
N SER A 346 -1.92 26.30 -17.91
CA SER A 346 -3.37 26.17 -18.05
C SER A 346 -3.94 25.25 -16.98
N TRP A 347 -3.30 24.10 -16.75
CA TRP A 347 -3.69 23.20 -15.68
C TRP A 347 -3.51 23.84 -14.29
N LEU A 348 -2.39 24.55 -14.04
CA LEU A 348 -2.15 25.23 -12.77
C LEU A 348 -3.25 26.25 -12.43
N LEU A 349 -3.71 27.03 -13.41
CA LEU A 349 -4.84 27.94 -13.24
C LEU A 349 -6.09 27.19 -12.78
N SER A 350 -6.44 26.09 -13.47
CA SER A 350 -7.60 25.28 -13.11
C SER A 350 -7.48 24.64 -11.72
N ALA A 351 -6.26 24.24 -11.33
CA ALA A 351 -6.00 23.61 -10.04
C ALA A 351 -6.08 24.64 -8.89
N GLU A 352 -5.54 25.84 -9.09
CA GLU A 352 -5.68 26.98 -8.18
C GLU A 352 -7.15 27.34 -7.93
N ASP A 353 -7.95 27.44 -9.00
CA ASP A 353 -9.39 27.70 -8.91
C ASP A 353 -10.12 26.58 -8.16
N THR A 354 -9.74 25.32 -8.41
CA THR A 354 -10.33 24.16 -7.74
C THR A 354 -10.03 24.16 -6.24
N LEU A 355 -8.80 24.49 -5.84
CA LEU A 355 -8.43 24.60 -4.43
C LEU A 355 -9.23 25.70 -3.72
N GLN A 356 -9.40 26.85 -4.40
CA GLN A 356 -10.20 27.97 -3.89
C GLN A 356 -11.69 27.60 -3.77
N ALA A 357 -12.24 26.86 -4.74
CA ALA A 357 -13.64 26.43 -4.74
C ALA A 357 -13.99 25.46 -3.60
N GLN A 358 -13.01 24.73 -3.05
CA GLN A 358 -13.22 23.79 -1.95
C GLN A 358 -13.55 24.45 -0.58
N GLY A 359 -13.60 25.79 -0.49
CA GLY A 359 -14.14 26.51 0.68
C GLY A 359 -13.46 26.28 2.04
N GLU A 360 -14.11 26.71 3.10
CA GLU A 360 -13.69 26.51 4.50
C GLU A 360 -14.08 25.12 5.03
N ILE A 361 -13.35 24.65 6.05
CA ILE A 361 -13.58 23.32 6.65
C ILE A 361 -14.82 23.40 7.55
N SER A 362 -15.75 22.45 7.37
CA SER A 362 -16.98 22.39 8.17
C SER A 362 -16.71 21.93 9.62
N ASN A 363 -17.71 22.11 10.48
CA ASN A 363 -17.74 21.59 11.85
C ASN A 363 -18.58 20.30 11.98
N ASP A 364 -19.23 19.84 10.90
CA ASP A 364 -20.00 18.61 10.87
C ASP A 364 -19.13 17.40 10.45
N VAL A 365 -19.32 16.26 11.11
CA VAL A 365 -18.47 15.07 10.88
C VAL A 365 -18.64 14.48 9.49
N GLU A 366 -19.86 14.44 8.96
CA GLU A 366 -20.12 13.83 7.65
C GLU A 366 -19.68 14.80 6.53
N GLU A 367 -19.92 16.10 6.70
CA GLU A 367 -19.46 17.11 5.77
C GLU A 367 -17.92 17.19 5.71
N VAL A 368 -17.22 17.12 6.86
CA VAL A 368 -15.75 17.10 6.91
C VAL A 368 -15.18 15.82 6.26
N LYS A 369 -15.85 14.66 6.38
CA LYS A 369 -15.43 13.44 5.67
C LYS A 369 -15.56 13.59 4.17
N GLU A 370 -16.64 14.19 3.68
CA GLU A 370 -16.84 14.46 2.26
C GLU A 370 -15.79 15.45 1.73
N GLN A 371 -15.54 16.53 2.46
CA GLN A 371 -14.48 17.50 2.16
C GLN A 371 -13.10 16.83 2.14
N PHE A 372 -12.81 15.92 3.09
CA PHE A 372 -11.57 15.16 3.14
C PHE A 372 -11.41 14.26 1.92
N HIS A 373 -12.43 13.49 1.54
CA HIS A 373 -12.36 12.61 0.36
C HIS A 373 -12.25 13.38 -0.96
N THR A 374 -12.94 14.51 -1.07
CA THR A 374 -12.85 15.40 -2.23
C THR A 374 -11.44 15.98 -2.35
N HIS A 375 -10.88 16.45 -1.24
CA HIS A 375 -9.52 17.00 -1.21
C HIS A 375 -8.44 15.93 -1.45
N GLU A 376 -8.64 14.69 -0.99
CA GLU A 376 -7.76 13.56 -1.31
C GLU A 376 -7.70 13.28 -2.82
N GLY A 377 -8.85 13.29 -3.50
CA GLY A 377 -8.90 13.15 -4.96
C GLY A 377 -8.15 14.28 -5.68
N TYR A 378 -8.31 15.51 -5.21
CA TYR A 378 -7.56 16.67 -5.72
C TYR A 378 -6.05 16.54 -5.47
N MET A 379 -5.63 16.07 -4.29
CA MET A 379 -4.21 15.81 -3.99
C MET A 379 -3.60 14.74 -4.90
N MET A 380 -4.35 13.69 -5.24
CA MET A 380 -3.91 12.69 -6.23
C MET A 380 -3.71 13.32 -7.61
N ASP A 381 -4.63 14.18 -8.06
CA ASP A 381 -4.51 14.89 -9.34
C ASP A 381 -3.31 15.84 -9.37
N LEU A 382 -3.13 16.66 -8.33
CA LEU A 382 -1.98 17.56 -8.14
C LEU A 382 -0.66 16.81 -8.35
N THR A 383 -0.61 15.58 -7.86
CA THR A 383 0.61 14.76 -7.83
C THR A 383 0.89 14.07 -9.15
N SER A 384 -0.15 13.67 -9.86
CA SER A 384 0.02 13.12 -11.21
C SER A 384 0.67 14.14 -12.15
N HIS A 385 0.53 15.44 -11.89
CA HIS A 385 1.07 16.54 -12.70
C HIS A 385 2.49 16.97 -12.33
N GLN A 386 3.02 16.49 -11.19
CA GLN A 386 4.39 16.73 -10.75
C GLN A 386 5.44 16.45 -11.84
N GLY A 387 5.30 15.31 -12.53
CA GLY A 387 6.24 14.91 -13.59
C GLY A 387 6.22 15.86 -14.79
N ARG A 388 5.05 16.46 -15.09
CA ARG A 388 4.90 17.42 -16.20
C ARG A 388 5.57 18.74 -15.87
N VAL A 389 5.37 19.26 -14.65
CA VAL A 389 6.05 20.47 -14.16
C VAL A 389 7.57 20.27 -14.17
N GLY A 390 8.05 19.12 -13.69
CA GLY A 390 9.48 18.78 -13.70
C GLY A 390 10.06 18.69 -15.12
N ASN A 391 9.30 18.13 -16.06
CA ASN A 391 9.69 18.05 -17.47
C ASN A 391 9.84 19.44 -18.10
N VAL A 392 8.88 20.35 -17.89
CA VAL A 392 8.97 21.73 -18.40
C VAL A 392 10.22 22.45 -17.87
N LEU A 393 10.50 22.32 -16.58
CA LEU A 393 11.72 22.90 -15.98
C LEU A 393 13.00 22.28 -16.56
N GLN A 394 13.00 20.97 -16.85
CA GLN A 394 14.13 20.29 -17.48
C GLN A 394 14.32 20.74 -18.94
N LEU A 395 13.24 20.89 -19.71
CA LEU A 395 13.28 21.39 -21.08
C LEU A 395 13.81 22.82 -21.13
N GLY A 396 13.33 23.71 -20.26
CA GLY A 396 13.83 25.09 -20.17
C GLY A 396 15.32 25.14 -19.76
N SER A 397 15.73 24.31 -18.80
CA SER A 397 17.14 24.16 -18.40
C SER A 397 18.03 23.71 -19.56
N GLN A 398 17.54 22.77 -20.38
CA GLN A 398 18.26 22.27 -21.56
C GLN A 398 18.39 23.34 -22.63
N LEU A 399 17.33 24.11 -22.87
CA LEU A 399 17.34 25.22 -23.83
C LEU A 399 18.42 26.26 -23.47
N ILE A 400 18.45 26.68 -22.20
CA ILE A 400 19.48 27.59 -21.66
C ILE A 400 20.88 26.97 -21.81
N GLY A 401 21.04 25.69 -21.43
CA GLY A 401 22.33 24.99 -21.48
C GLY A 401 22.90 24.75 -22.89
N THR A 402 22.08 24.83 -23.94
CA THR A 402 22.56 24.69 -25.32
C THR A 402 23.35 25.89 -25.83
N GLY A 403 23.19 27.07 -25.21
CA GLY A 403 23.86 28.32 -25.62
C GLY A 403 23.50 28.80 -27.04
N LYS A 404 22.38 28.32 -27.58
CA LYS A 404 21.89 28.64 -28.94
C LYS A 404 20.80 29.74 -28.96
N LEU A 405 20.35 30.19 -27.79
CA LEU A 405 19.34 31.23 -27.63
C LEU A 405 19.98 32.63 -27.64
N SER A 406 19.19 33.65 -28.02
CA SER A 406 19.53 35.05 -27.76
C SER A 406 19.53 35.33 -26.25
N GLU A 407 20.27 36.34 -25.81
CA GLU A 407 20.29 36.78 -24.39
C GLU A 407 18.89 37.16 -23.89
N ASP A 408 18.06 37.76 -24.76
CA ASP A 408 16.67 38.11 -24.46
C ASP A 408 15.79 36.84 -24.30
N GLU A 409 15.97 35.82 -25.16
CA GLU A 409 15.20 34.57 -25.13
C GLU A 409 15.59 33.70 -23.92
N GLU A 410 16.88 33.67 -23.57
CA GLU A 410 17.39 32.97 -22.39
C GLU A 410 16.81 33.58 -21.11
N THR A 411 16.76 34.92 -21.04
CA THR A 411 16.18 35.65 -19.92
C THR A 411 14.68 35.37 -19.80
N GLU A 412 13.94 35.37 -20.91
CA GLU A 412 12.51 35.06 -20.95
C GLU A 412 12.21 33.63 -20.48
N VAL A 413 12.95 32.63 -20.98
CA VAL A 413 12.81 31.23 -20.55
C VAL A 413 13.10 31.09 -19.04
N GLN A 414 14.10 31.79 -18.52
CA GLN A 414 14.44 31.78 -17.11
C GLN A 414 13.33 32.40 -16.24
N GLU A 415 12.72 33.50 -16.67
CA GLU A 415 11.57 34.12 -15.99
C GLU A 415 10.34 33.21 -15.99
N GLN A 416 10.04 32.57 -17.12
CA GLN A 416 8.94 31.62 -17.26
C GLN A 416 9.11 30.41 -16.33
N MET A 417 10.32 29.85 -16.25
CA MET A 417 10.64 28.75 -15.32
C MET A 417 10.49 29.18 -13.86
N ASN A 418 10.94 30.39 -13.51
CA ASN A 418 10.81 30.93 -12.15
C ASN A 418 9.34 31.13 -11.76
N LEU A 419 8.52 31.67 -12.68
CA LEU A 419 7.09 31.86 -12.47
C LEU A 419 6.38 30.51 -12.28
N LEU A 420 6.65 29.53 -13.16
CA LEU A 420 6.08 28.19 -13.07
C LEU A 420 6.41 27.54 -11.72
N ASN A 421 7.69 27.58 -11.32
CA ASN A 421 8.15 26.98 -10.08
C ASN A 421 7.51 27.66 -8.85
N SER A 422 7.39 28.99 -8.86
CA SER A 422 6.76 29.77 -7.80
C SER A 422 5.28 29.41 -7.64
N ARG A 423 4.51 29.38 -8.74
CA ARG A 423 3.08 29.05 -8.70
C ARG A 423 2.81 27.62 -8.25
N TRP A 424 3.55 26.67 -8.81
CA TRP A 424 3.48 25.27 -8.40
C TRP A 424 3.76 25.10 -6.91
N GLU A 425 4.82 25.74 -6.40
CA GLU A 425 5.20 25.60 -5.00
C GLU A 425 4.18 26.24 -4.06
N CYS A 426 3.65 27.42 -4.40
CA CYS A 426 2.56 28.06 -3.66
C CYS A 426 1.31 27.18 -3.60
N LEU A 427 0.87 26.65 -4.75
CA LEU A 427 -0.30 25.76 -4.84
C LEU A 427 -0.10 24.50 -4.00
N ARG A 428 1.10 23.89 -4.08
CA ARG A 428 1.46 22.70 -3.33
C ARG A 428 1.42 22.93 -1.83
N VAL A 429 2.03 24.01 -1.35
CA VAL A 429 2.06 24.37 0.09
C VAL A 429 0.65 24.62 0.61
N ALA A 430 -0.16 25.42 -0.10
CA ALA A 430 -1.53 25.71 0.30
C ALA A 430 -2.41 24.44 0.35
N SER A 431 -2.23 23.54 -0.63
CA SER A 431 -2.93 22.26 -0.67
C SER A 431 -2.56 21.37 0.52
N MET A 432 -1.26 21.26 0.86
CA MET A 432 -0.81 20.47 2.01
C MET A 432 -1.31 21.03 3.35
N GLU A 433 -1.34 22.36 3.49
CA GLU A 433 -1.89 23.00 4.68
C GLU A 433 -3.37 22.67 4.87
N LYS A 434 -4.16 22.71 3.79
CA LYS A 434 -5.58 22.34 3.82
C LYS A 434 -5.79 20.86 4.20
N GLN A 435 -5.01 19.94 3.63
CA GLN A 435 -5.05 18.52 4.00
C GLN A 435 -4.74 18.29 5.49
N SER A 436 -3.71 18.96 6.02
CA SER A 436 -3.34 18.90 7.43
C SER A 436 -4.47 19.39 8.34
N ASN A 437 -5.09 20.52 7.98
CA ASN A 437 -6.19 21.08 8.74
C ASN A 437 -7.44 20.18 8.71
N LEU A 438 -7.80 19.61 7.55
CA LEU A 438 -8.90 18.66 7.42
C LEU A 438 -8.68 17.42 8.30
N HIS A 439 -7.47 16.86 8.29
CA HIS A 439 -7.14 15.70 9.11
C HIS A 439 -7.22 16.01 10.62
N LYS A 440 -6.75 17.20 11.02
CA LYS A 440 -6.81 17.66 12.43
C LYS A 440 -8.26 17.82 12.90
N VAL A 441 -9.11 18.46 12.10
CA VAL A 441 -10.53 18.67 12.45
C VAL A 441 -11.27 17.34 12.52
N LEU A 442 -11.10 16.46 11.53
CA LEU A 442 -11.73 15.15 11.51
C LEU A 442 -11.33 14.30 12.74
N MET A 443 -10.05 14.29 13.10
CA MET A 443 -9.55 13.58 14.28
C MET A 443 -10.15 14.12 15.58
N ASN A 444 -10.24 15.45 15.72
CA ASN A 444 -10.84 16.08 16.90
C ASN A 444 -12.32 15.72 17.05
N LEU A 445 -13.09 15.77 15.96
CA LEU A 445 -14.50 15.44 15.99
C LEU A 445 -14.74 13.95 16.30
N GLN A 446 -13.93 13.05 15.73
CA GLN A 446 -14.01 11.62 16.04
C GLN A 446 -13.66 11.32 17.51
N ASN A 447 -12.63 11.98 18.05
CA ASN A 447 -12.28 11.86 19.46
C ASN A 447 -13.38 12.38 20.39
N GLN A 448 -14.05 13.46 19.99
CA GLN A 448 -15.19 13.99 20.74
C GLN A 448 -16.35 13.00 20.75
N GLN A 449 -16.70 12.40 19.60
CA GLN A 449 -17.74 11.35 19.54
C GLN A 449 -17.41 10.13 20.40
N LEU A 450 -16.15 9.68 20.39
CA LEU A 450 -15.70 8.57 21.24
C LEU A 450 -15.79 8.91 22.73
N LYS A 451 -15.42 10.14 23.11
CA LYS A 451 -15.53 10.60 24.49
C LYS A 451 -16.98 10.71 24.96
N GLU A 452 -17.88 11.19 24.11
CA GLU A 452 -19.31 11.24 24.41
C GLU A 452 -19.90 9.83 24.63
N LEU A 453 -19.44 8.85 23.83
CA LEU A 453 -19.82 7.45 24.00
C LEU A 453 -19.26 6.86 25.30
N ASP A 454 -17.99 7.13 25.64
CA ASP A 454 -17.34 6.67 26.86
C ASP A 454 -18.01 7.24 28.13
N ASP A 455 -18.31 8.54 28.11
CA ASP A 455 -19.06 9.21 29.19
C ASP A 455 -20.47 8.61 29.33
N TRP A 456 -21.12 8.28 28.22
CA TRP A 456 -22.43 7.64 28.23
C TRP A 456 -22.37 6.22 28.79
N LEU A 457 -21.40 5.41 28.36
CA LEU A 457 -21.17 4.05 28.86
C LEU A 457 -20.91 4.07 30.36
N THR A 458 -20.00 4.92 30.81
CA THR A 458 -19.66 5.07 32.24
C THR A 458 -20.88 5.46 33.08
N LYS A 459 -21.65 6.46 32.63
CA LYS A 459 -22.91 6.87 33.32
C LYS A 459 -23.92 5.73 33.36
N THR A 460 -23.94 4.89 32.33
CA THR A 460 -24.88 3.79 32.18
C THR A 460 -24.48 2.58 33.03
N GLU A 461 -23.18 2.26 33.10
CA GLU A 461 -22.63 1.26 34.00
C GLU A 461 -22.87 1.64 35.47
N GLU A 462 -22.61 2.90 35.84
CA GLU A 462 -22.83 3.36 37.21
C GLU A 462 -24.32 3.33 37.60
N ARG A 463 -25.22 3.63 36.66
CA ARG A 463 -26.67 3.49 36.88
C ARG A 463 -27.06 2.02 37.06
N THR A 464 -26.52 1.12 36.25
CA THR A 464 -26.78 -0.33 36.34
C THR A 464 -26.29 -0.88 37.67
N ARG A 465 -25.07 -0.54 38.06
CA ARG A 465 -24.48 -0.91 39.35
C ARG A 465 -25.27 -0.38 40.54
N LYS A 466 -25.85 0.82 40.45
CA LYS A 466 -26.72 1.38 41.49
C LYS A 466 -28.05 0.61 41.60
N MET A 467 -28.64 0.25 40.46
CA MET A 467 -29.87 -0.55 40.43
C MET A 467 -29.64 -1.98 40.99
N GLU A 468 -28.51 -2.61 40.69
CA GLU A 468 -28.16 -3.94 41.25
C GLU A 468 -27.93 -3.93 42.77
N LYS A 469 -27.54 -2.78 43.34
CA LYS A 469 -27.28 -2.62 44.77
C LYS A 469 -28.50 -2.16 45.58
N GLU A 470 -29.59 -1.80 44.91
CA GLU A 470 -30.80 -1.32 45.58
C GLU A 470 -31.58 -2.52 46.17
N PRO A 471 -31.82 -2.57 47.49
CA PRO A 471 -32.59 -3.66 48.08
C PRO A 471 -34.03 -3.64 47.56
N LEU A 472 -34.59 -4.84 47.33
CA LEU A 472 -35.99 -4.99 46.96
C LEU A 472 -36.86 -4.41 48.09
N GLY A 473 -37.74 -3.47 47.75
CA GLY A 473 -38.60 -2.81 48.73
C GLY A 473 -39.48 -3.81 49.50
N PRO A 474 -39.78 -3.57 50.79
CA PRO A 474 -40.50 -4.54 51.64
C PRO A 474 -41.98 -4.70 51.26
N ALA A 475 -42.56 -3.76 50.51
CA ALA A 475 -43.95 -3.80 50.06
C ALA A 475 -44.09 -4.07 48.56
N LEU A 476 -45.20 -4.72 48.17
CA LEU A 476 -45.51 -5.05 46.77
C LEU A 476 -45.57 -3.80 45.87
N GLU A 477 -45.99 -2.65 46.40
CA GLU A 477 -46.03 -1.38 45.66
C GLU A 477 -44.63 -0.81 45.40
N ASP A 478 -43.68 -1.01 46.33
CA ASP A 478 -42.28 -0.59 46.14
C ASP A 478 -41.61 -1.42 45.04
N LEU A 479 -41.87 -2.74 45.04
CA LEU A 479 -41.38 -3.66 44.01
C LEU A 479 -41.97 -3.31 42.62
N LYS A 480 -43.26 -2.99 42.57
CA LYS A 480 -43.94 -2.58 41.34
C LYS A 480 -43.40 -1.24 40.82
N HIS A 481 -43.07 -0.31 41.71
CA HIS A 481 -42.41 0.95 41.36
C HIS A 481 -41.00 0.71 40.79
N GLN A 482 -40.19 -0.15 41.43
CA GLN A 482 -38.84 -0.52 40.97
C GLN A 482 -38.88 -1.19 39.57
N VAL A 483 -39.81 -2.11 39.34
CA VAL A 483 -39.99 -2.75 38.02
C VAL A 483 -40.40 -1.75 36.95
N GLN A 484 -41.29 -0.80 37.28
CA GLN A 484 -41.72 0.23 36.34
C GLN A 484 -40.56 1.18 35.98
N GLN A 485 -39.71 1.54 36.94
CA GLN A 485 -38.49 2.32 36.69
C GLN A 485 -37.51 1.55 35.79
N HIS A 486 -37.31 0.26 36.04
CA HIS A 486 -36.46 -0.59 35.20
C HIS A 486 -36.99 -0.68 33.75
N LYS A 487 -38.32 -0.76 33.57
CA LYS A 487 -38.97 -0.76 32.24
C LYS A 487 -38.79 0.56 31.50
N ILE A 488 -38.93 1.69 32.18
CA ILE A 488 -38.69 3.04 31.60
C ILE A 488 -37.23 3.19 31.21
N ASN A 489 -36.30 2.71 32.04
CA ASN A 489 -34.87 2.72 31.73
C ASN A 489 -34.56 1.86 30.50
N THR A 490 -35.16 0.67 30.40
CA THR A 490 -35.04 -0.21 29.23
C THR A 490 -35.58 0.45 27.94
N GLN A 491 -36.66 1.23 28.03
CA GLN A 491 -37.17 1.98 26.89
C GLN A 491 -36.22 3.12 26.48
N LYS A 492 -35.68 3.88 27.44
CA LYS A 492 -34.67 4.92 27.16
C LYS A 492 -33.42 4.36 26.50
N TRP A 493 -32.99 3.16 26.89
CA TRP A 493 -31.93 2.39 26.24
C TRP A 493 -32.26 2.07 24.78
N LYS A 494 -33.45 1.52 24.49
CA LYS A 494 -33.88 1.22 23.11
C LYS A 494 -33.96 2.47 22.24
N TYR A 495 -34.43 3.59 22.78
CA TYR A 495 -34.46 4.87 22.06
C TYR A 495 -33.06 5.38 21.71
N TRP A 496 -32.08 5.23 22.61
CA TRP A 496 -30.69 5.59 22.35
C TRP A 496 -29.99 4.63 21.38
N GLU A 497 -30.31 3.33 21.43
CA GLU A 497 -29.80 2.33 20.48
C GLU A 497 -30.28 2.63 19.05
N ILE A 498 -31.54 3.05 18.90
CA ILE A 498 -32.13 3.43 17.61
C ILE A 498 -31.65 4.81 17.14
N GLY A 499 -31.55 5.80 18.03
CA GLY A 499 -31.06 7.15 17.70
C GLY A 499 -29.54 7.23 17.48
N GLY A 500 -28.77 6.38 18.16
CA GLY A 500 -27.33 6.21 17.98
C GLY A 500 -26.97 5.54 16.66
N GLN A 501 -27.85 4.67 16.11
CA GLN A 501 -27.68 4.12 14.76
C GLN A 501 -27.79 5.17 13.65
N THR A 502 -28.49 6.29 13.89
CA THR A 502 -28.64 7.39 12.92
C THR A 502 -27.58 8.49 13.06
N SER A 503 -26.88 8.62 14.20
CA SER A 503 -25.88 9.69 14.42
C SER A 503 -24.45 9.19 14.68
N VAL A 504 -24.27 7.92 15.05
CA VAL A 504 -22.96 7.30 15.29
C VAL A 504 -22.83 6.14 14.32
N GLY A 505 -22.18 6.38 13.18
CA GLY A 505 -22.05 5.43 12.09
C GLY A 505 -21.77 4.00 12.55
N GLY A 506 -22.80 3.16 12.52
CA GLY A 506 -22.72 1.71 12.34
C GLY A 506 -21.90 0.90 13.33
N LEU A 507 -21.72 1.30 14.59
CA LEU A 507 -21.08 0.44 15.61
C LEU A 507 -22.14 -0.34 16.42
N LYS A 508 -22.52 -1.51 15.91
CA LYS A 508 -23.32 -2.51 16.65
C LYS A 508 -22.48 -3.13 17.78
N ILE A 509 -22.49 -2.54 18.97
CA ILE A 509 -21.86 -3.12 20.18
C ILE A 509 -22.90 -3.59 21.22
N ALA A 510 -24.17 -3.17 21.11
CA ALA A 510 -25.13 -3.29 22.22
C ALA A 510 -25.80 -4.67 22.42
N GLY A 511 -25.47 -5.70 21.63
CA GLY A 511 -26.10 -7.03 21.75
C GLY A 511 -25.51 -7.94 22.85
N PHE A 512 -24.37 -7.59 23.45
CA PHE A 512 -23.56 -8.54 24.22
C PHE A 512 -23.86 -8.56 25.72
N PHE A 513 -24.32 -7.45 26.32
CA PHE A 513 -24.40 -7.34 27.78
C PHE A 513 -25.72 -7.78 28.43
N TYR A 514 -26.78 -8.05 27.66
CA TYR A 514 -28.07 -8.46 28.23
C TYR A 514 -28.27 -9.98 28.31
N LYS A 515 -27.35 -10.80 27.76
CA LYS A 515 -27.44 -12.27 27.81
C LYS A 515 -26.70 -12.91 28.99
N THR A 516 -25.98 -12.11 29.78
CA THR A 516 -25.13 -12.63 30.88
C THR A 516 -25.65 -12.34 32.28
N SER A 517 -26.83 -11.70 32.42
CA SER A 517 -27.37 -11.32 33.74
C SER A 517 -28.84 -11.68 33.98
N PHE A 518 -29.38 -12.69 33.29
CA PHE A 518 -30.67 -13.32 33.63
C PHE A 518 -30.56 -14.84 33.66
#